data_AF-A0AAV0TPP1-F1
#
_entry.id   AF-A0AAV0TPP1-F1
#
_cell.length_a   1.000
_cell.length_b   1.000
_cell.length_c   1.000
_cell.angle_alpha   90.00
_cell.angle_beta   90.00
_cell.angle_gamma   90.00
#
_symmetry.space_group_name_H-M   'P 1'
#
loop_
_entity.id
_entity.type
_entity.pdbx_description
1 polymer ?
#
loop_
_entity_poly.entity_id
_entity_poly.type
_entity_poly.pdbx_seq_one_letter_code
_entity_poly.pdbx_strand_id
1 'polypeptide(L)'
;MAHYGRSGIERVTMVVDVDYTLTKLLECASTWHESEYGVKIHVEEVKSSGWTSVWGNDDVERKRNAFYESKQFETELAAVEGANEVLKTLRKFFSLLAITDRPRFVEKQTREWLDHYFAGVFDKLIFVDEDNLEQLVARKKELCDELKVKIAVGSDAAMLTEAAKDVGHVVLVGSLPWTKAAVESQSGVVQVDNWSAAKEVFDRLIEELGLRPLDKVAAGPRLARYTDDLVTVSTRKPAVFYANIINSKFTVQDQETIRLQASEAAITTAIQVAEILRMQNNSTTAKITTRYSLNRPKERGGYRVPKMELVLQRVSHKA
;
A
#
# COMPACT_ATOMS: atom_id res chain seq x y z
N MET A 1 18.95 13.93 10.42
CA MET A 1 18.80 13.36 9.07
C MET A 1 19.35 11.95 9.07
N ALA A 2 18.49 10.95 9.25
CA ALA A 2 18.92 9.56 9.36
C ALA A 2 18.98 8.92 7.96
N HIS A 3 20.19 8.79 7.43
CA HIS A 3 20.47 7.94 6.27
C HIS A 3 20.24 6.47 6.66
N TYR A 4 19.12 5.92 6.23
CA TYR A 4 18.90 4.47 6.27
C TYR A 4 19.83 3.80 5.27
N GLY A 5 20.85 3.13 5.79
CA GLY A 5 21.77 2.32 5.01
C GLY A 5 21.05 1.21 4.23
N ARG A 6 20.99 1.39 2.91
CA ARG A 6 21.36 0.36 1.94
C ARG A 6 22.27 1.03 0.91
N SER A 7 23.57 0.75 0.98
CA SER A 7 24.42 0.85 -0.21
C SER A 7 23.96 -0.26 -1.17
N GLY A 8 23.14 0.12 -2.14
CA GLY A 8 22.56 -0.75 -3.14
C GLY A 8 21.83 0.13 -4.11
N ILE A 9 22.20 0.06 -5.39
CA ILE A 9 21.69 0.84 -6.52
C ILE A 9 20.24 1.29 -6.27
N GLU A 10 20.04 2.60 -6.10
CA GLU A 10 18.72 3.20 -5.88
C GLU A 10 17.90 2.97 -7.15
N ARG A 11 16.94 2.04 -7.11
CA ARG A 11 16.05 1.79 -8.26
C ARG A 11 15.17 3.01 -8.47
N VAL A 12 14.85 3.29 -9.73
CA VAL A 12 13.91 4.35 -10.08
C VAL A 12 12.54 4.07 -9.41
N THR A 13 12.02 5.05 -8.69
CA THR A 13 10.72 4.94 -8.02
C THR A 13 9.58 5.11 -9.01
N MET A 14 8.70 4.10 -9.03
CA MET A 14 7.42 4.13 -9.74
C MET A 14 6.29 4.00 -8.72
N VAL A 15 5.35 4.94 -8.75
CA VAL A 15 4.13 4.89 -7.94
C VAL A 15 2.96 4.47 -8.81
N VAL A 16 2.14 3.57 -8.29
CA VAL A 16 0.96 3.02 -8.97
C VAL A 16 -0.25 3.23 -8.07
N ASP A 17 -1.24 3.98 -8.56
CA ASP A 17 -2.52 4.14 -7.88
C ASP A 17 -3.25 2.78 -7.84
N VAL A 18 -3.94 2.48 -6.74
CA VAL A 18 -4.61 1.19 -6.55
C VAL A 18 -6.03 1.22 -7.11
N ASP A 19 -6.74 2.31 -6.86
CA ASP A 19 -8.16 2.42 -7.10
C ASP A 19 -8.41 2.71 -8.58
N TYR A 20 -9.32 1.94 -9.19
CA TYR A 20 -9.60 1.94 -10.64
C TYR A 20 -8.47 1.45 -11.57
N THR A 21 -7.23 1.53 -11.11
CA THR A 21 -6.02 1.22 -11.90
C THR A 21 -5.60 -0.25 -11.76
N LEU A 22 -5.63 -0.75 -10.52
CA LEU A 22 -5.37 -2.15 -10.19
C LEU A 22 -6.65 -2.91 -9.87
N THR A 23 -7.71 -2.19 -9.49
CA THR A 23 -8.96 -2.73 -8.97
C THR A 23 -10.13 -2.37 -9.87
N LYS A 24 -11.07 -3.29 -10.06
CA LYS A 24 -12.38 -3.03 -10.68
C LYS A 24 -13.34 -2.42 -9.65
N LEU A 25 -12.91 -1.31 -9.04
CA LEU A 25 -13.58 -0.70 -7.87
C LEU A 25 -14.97 -0.18 -8.21
N LEU A 26 -15.12 0.46 -9.37
CA LEU A 26 -16.38 1.07 -9.79
C LEU A 26 -17.43 0.01 -10.09
N GLU A 27 -17.04 -1.09 -10.73
CA GLU A 27 -17.90 -2.24 -11.00
C GLU A 27 -18.31 -2.92 -9.68
N CYS A 28 -17.38 -3.08 -8.75
CA CYS A 28 -17.66 -3.65 -7.43
C CYS A 28 -18.63 -2.77 -6.63
N ALA A 29 -18.43 -1.45 -6.64
CA ALA A 29 -19.28 -0.49 -5.94
C ALA A 29 -20.69 -0.38 -6.57
N SER A 30 -20.80 -0.44 -7.90
CA SER A 30 -22.08 -0.47 -8.61
C SER A 30 -22.86 -1.74 -8.26
N THR A 31 -22.21 -2.90 -8.30
CA THR A 31 -22.83 -4.20 -7.98
C THR A 31 -23.28 -4.25 -6.52
N TRP A 32 -22.45 -3.75 -5.59
CA TRP A 32 -22.82 -3.62 -4.18
C TRP A 32 -24.06 -2.73 -4.00
N HIS A 33 -24.08 -1.56 -4.64
CA HIS A 33 -25.20 -0.62 -4.52
C HIS A 33 -26.50 -1.20 -5.10
N GLU A 34 -26.44 -1.92 -6.21
CA GLU A 34 -27.59 -2.63 -6.77
C GLU A 34 -28.10 -3.72 -5.80
N SER A 35 -27.20 -4.46 -5.16
CA SER A 35 -27.57 -5.48 -4.16
C SER A 35 -28.21 -4.90 -2.90
N GLU A 36 -27.67 -3.79 -2.36
CA GLU A 36 -28.15 -3.20 -1.10
C GLU A 36 -29.40 -2.32 -1.28
N TYR A 37 -29.50 -1.60 -2.41
CA TYR A 37 -30.54 -0.58 -2.61
C TYR A 37 -31.49 -0.89 -3.77
N GLY A 38 -31.25 -1.95 -4.55
CA GLY A 38 -32.05 -2.28 -5.73
C GLY A 38 -31.91 -1.28 -6.88
N VAL A 39 -30.90 -0.40 -6.83
CA VAL A 39 -30.66 0.64 -7.83
C VAL A 39 -29.34 0.37 -8.54
N LYS A 40 -29.45 0.05 -9.82
CA LYS A 40 -28.30 -0.17 -10.70
C LYS A 40 -27.63 1.16 -11.05
N ILE A 41 -26.31 1.22 -10.89
CA ILE A 41 -25.50 2.35 -11.34
C ILE A 41 -24.91 2.04 -12.71
N HIS A 42 -25.23 2.86 -13.70
CA HIS A 42 -24.63 2.82 -15.02
C HIS A 42 -23.23 3.42 -14.94
N VAL A 43 -22.23 2.54 -14.89
CA VAL A 43 -20.82 2.91 -14.71
C VAL A 43 -20.38 3.92 -15.77
N GLU A 44 -20.86 3.78 -17.00
CA GLU A 44 -20.54 4.66 -18.13
C GLU A 44 -21.05 6.10 -17.98
N GLU A 45 -21.99 6.35 -17.06
CA GLU A 45 -22.60 7.67 -16.83
C GLU A 45 -21.95 8.44 -15.67
N VAL A 46 -21.01 7.81 -14.95
CA VAL A 46 -20.32 8.44 -13.81
C VAL A 46 -19.41 9.57 -14.30
N LYS A 47 -19.51 10.75 -13.68
CA LYS A 47 -18.89 11.99 -14.14
C LYS A 47 -17.61 12.37 -13.41
N SER A 48 -17.33 11.77 -12.26
CA SER A 48 -16.10 11.98 -11.51
C SER A 48 -15.81 10.82 -10.56
N SER A 49 -14.60 10.78 -10.00
CA SER A 49 -14.16 9.80 -8.99
C SER A 49 -14.82 9.97 -7.63
N GLY A 50 -15.55 11.06 -7.39
CA GLY A 50 -16.25 11.28 -6.12
C GLY A 50 -17.47 10.37 -5.98
N TRP A 51 -17.64 9.77 -4.80
CA TRP A 51 -18.76 8.86 -4.50
C TRP A 51 -20.14 9.48 -4.73
N THR A 52 -20.25 10.80 -4.63
CA THR A 52 -21.48 11.54 -4.97
C THR A 52 -21.88 11.36 -6.42
N SER A 53 -20.90 11.27 -7.33
CA SER A 53 -21.17 10.99 -8.74
C SER A 53 -21.60 9.53 -8.99
N VAL A 54 -21.33 8.63 -8.05
CA VAL A 54 -21.66 7.21 -8.16
C VAL A 54 -23.04 6.92 -7.55
N TRP A 55 -23.34 7.46 -6.37
CA TRP A 55 -24.55 7.13 -5.60
C TRP A 55 -25.51 8.30 -5.35
N GLY A 56 -25.21 9.49 -5.88
CA GLY A 56 -25.93 10.73 -5.60
C GLY A 56 -25.52 11.38 -4.27
N ASN A 57 -26.17 12.50 -3.93
CA ASN A 57 -25.86 13.29 -2.72
C ASN A 57 -26.34 12.63 -1.42
N ASP A 58 -27.33 11.75 -1.50
CA ASP A 58 -28.02 11.23 -0.32
C ASP A 58 -27.17 10.19 0.42
N ASP A 59 -26.83 10.47 1.68
CA ASP A 59 -26.11 9.58 2.60
C ASP A 59 -24.77 9.05 2.05
N VAL A 60 -24.11 9.79 1.14
CA VAL A 60 -22.94 9.28 0.39
C VAL A 60 -21.82 8.76 1.30
N GLU A 61 -21.52 9.45 2.38
CA GLU A 61 -20.49 9.07 3.36
C GLU A 61 -20.85 7.77 4.10
N ARG A 62 -22.12 7.63 4.47
CA ARG A 62 -22.64 6.41 5.10
C ARG A 62 -22.57 5.24 4.13
N LYS A 63 -22.96 5.44 2.87
CA LYS A 63 -22.87 4.44 1.80
C LYS A 63 -21.41 4.04 1.54
N ARG A 64 -20.49 5.01 1.50
CA ARG A 64 -19.05 4.79 1.33
C ARG A 64 -18.49 3.87 2.41
N ASN A 65 -18.76 4.20 3.66
CA ASN A 65 -18.28 3.39 4.78
C ASN A 65 -18.91 2.00 4.76
N ALA A 66 -20.23 1.91 4.52
CA ALA A 66 -20.93 0.63 4.40
C ALA A 66 -20.40 -0.25 3.25
N PHE A 67 -20.05 0.34 2.11
CA PHE A 67 -19.42 -0.36 0.99
C PHE A 67 -18.07 -0.94 1.38
N TYR A 68 -17.20 -0.13 1.99
CA TYR A 68 -15.87 -0.55 2.41
C TYR A 68 -15.88 -1.61 3.53
N GLU A 69 -16.90 -1.59 4.40
CA GLU A 69 -17.13 -2.61 5.43
C GLU A 69 -17.87 -3.85 4.90
N SER A 70 -18.39 -3.79 3.67
CA SER A 70 -19.19 -4.87 3.11
C SER A 70 -18.35 -6.11 2.80
N LYS A 71 -18.99 -7.27 2.90
CA LYS A 71 -18.41 -8.54 2.43
C LYS A 71 -18.14 -8.52 0.92
N GLN A 72 -18.91 -7.75 0.16
CA GLN A 72 -18.75 -7.57 -1.27
C GLN A 72 -17.36 -6.98 -1.59
N PHE A 73 -16.99 -5.89 -0.91
CA PHE A 73 -15.67 -5.29 -1.07
C PHE A 73 -14.54 -6.25 -0.65
N GLU A 74 -14.73 -6.98 0.46
CA GLU A 74 -13.73 -7.93 0.96
C GLU A 74 -13.48 -9.10 -0.01
N THR A 75 -14.53 -9.63 -0.65
CA THR A 75 -14.47 -10.92 -1.35
C THR A 75 -14.63 -10.85 -2.86
N GLU A 76 -15.29 -9.82 -3.40
CA GLU A 76 -15.65 -9.72 -4.82
C GLU A 76 -14.90 -8.61 -5.57
N LEU A 77 -14.08 -7.82 -4.87
CA LEU A 77 -13.23 -6.83 -5.53
C LEU A 77 -12.19 -7.52 -6.43
N ALA A 78 -12.41 -7.46 -7.75
CA ALA A 78 -11.53 -8.06 -8.75
C ALA A 78 -10.35 -7.17 -9.12
N ALA A 79 -9.23 -7.78 -9.48
CA ALA A 79 -8.09 -7.07 -10.07
C ALA A 79 -8.31 -6.79 -11.56
N VAL A 80 -7.70 -5.73 -12.06
CA VAL A 80 -7.64 -5.42 -13.50
C VAL A 80 -6.71 -6.43 -14.18
N GLU A 81 -7.16 -6.97 -15.31
CA GLU A 81 -6.47 -8.01 -16.07
C GLU A 81 -5.13 -7.51 -16.65
N GLY A 82 -4.11 -8.36 -16.60
CA GLY A 82 -2.77 -8.07 -17.13
C GLY A 82 -1.89 -7.20 -16.23
N ALA A 83 -2.44 -6.57 -15.19
CA ALA A 83 -1.70 -5.65 -14.31
C ALA A 83 -0.55 -6.33 -13.59
N ASN A 84 -0.80 -7.51 -13.00
CA ASN A 84 0.18 -8.25 -12.22
C ASN A 84 1.33 -8.76 -13.10
N GLU A 85 1.01 -9.31 -14.27
CA GLU A 85 1.96 -9.83 -15.25
C GLU A 85 2.95 -8.74 -15.67
N VAL A 86 2.44 -7.54 -15.96
CA VAL A 86 3.28 -6.40 -16.36
C VAL A 86 4.12 -5.92 -15.19
N LEU A 87 3.50 -5.52 -14.07
CA LEU A 87 4.21 -4.94 -12.93
C LEU A 87 5.27 -5.88 -12.33
N LYS A 88 5.01 -7.18 -12.30
CA LYS A 88 5.98 -8.16 -11.80
C LYS A 88 7.26 -8.19 -12.63
N THR A 89 7.18 -8.01 -13.94
CA THR A 89 8.36 -7.95 -14.82
C THR A 89 9.17 -6.65 -14.65
N LEU A 90 8.50 -5.58 -14.24
CA LEU A 90 9.09 -4.24 -14.05
C LEU A 90 9.92 -4.11 -12.77
N ARG A 91 9.71 -4.99 -11.77
CA ARG A 91 10.47 -4.99 -10.51
C ARG A 91 11.99 -5.05 -10.68
N LYS A 92 12.48 -5.59 -11.79
CA LYS A 92 13.92 -5.65 -12.06
C LYS A 92 14.55 -4.31 -12.44
N PHE A 93 13.73 -3.33 -12.77
CA PHE A 93 14.15 -1.98 -13.13
C PHE A 93 13.71 -0.95 -12.09
N PHE A 94 12.51 -1.12 -11.53
CA PHE A 94 11.86 -0.10 -10.71
C PHE A 94 11.64 -0.54 -9.24
N SER A 95 11.60 0.44 -8.35
CA SER A 95 11.01 0.30 -7.00
C SER A 95 9.53 0.63 -7.10
N LEU A 96 8.67 -0.38 -6.93
CA LEU A 96 7.22 -0.24 -7.14
C LEU A 96 6.52 0.08 -5.82
N LEU A 97 5.84 1.21 -5.75
CA LEU A 97 5.06 1.63 -4.59
C LEU A 97 3.58 1.70 -4.98
N ALA A 98 2.72 1.09 -4.18
CA ALA A 98 1.27 1.24 -4.32
C ALA A 98 0.81 2.47 -3.52
N ILE A 99 -0.08 3.29 -4.10
CA ILE A 99 -0.70 4.42 -3.43
C ILE A 99 -2.23 4.31 -3.53
N THR A 100 -2.95 4.66 -2.46
CA THR A 100 -4.41 4.60 -2.41
C THR A 100 -4.94 5.72 -1.53
N ASP A 101 -6.14 6.18 -1.83
CA ASP A 101 -6.91 7.15 -1.05
C ASP A 101 -8.05 6.49 -0.23
N ARG A 102 -8.02 5.16 -0.10
CA ARG A 102 -8.95 4.44 0.75
C ARG A 102 -8.83 4.88 2.22
N PRO A 103 -9.94 4.91 2.96
CA PRO A 103 -9.92 5.16 4.39
C PRO A 103 -9.02 4.16 5.15
N ARG A 104 -8.40 4.62 6.24
CA ARG A 104 -7.47 3.78 7.02
C ARG A 104 -8.08 2.53 7.63
N PHE A 105 -9.38 2.55 7.93
CA PHE A 105 -10.04 1.40 8.55
C PHE A 105 -10.10 0.16 7.62
N VAL A 106 -9.90 0.32 6.30
CA VAL A 106 -9.77 -0.80 5.34
C VAL A 106 -8.33 -1.15 4.98
N GLU A 107 -7.34 -0.67 5.75
CA GLU A 107 -5.93 -0.89 5.46
C GLU A 107 -5.57 -2.38 5.43
N LYS A 108 -6.12 -3.16 6.37
CA LYS A 108 -5.88 -4.61 6.44
C LYS A 108 -6.37 -5.32 5.19
N GLN A 109 -7.62 -5.09 4.81
CA GLN A 109 -8.27 -5.68 3.65
C GLN A 109 -7.51 -5.33 2.37
N THR A 110 -7.10 -4.06 2.23
CA THR A 110 -6.35 -3.58 1.05
C THR A 110 -4.97 -4.26 0.95
N ARG A 111 -4.27 -4.45 2.07
CA ARG A 111 -2.98 -5.15 2.08
C ARG A 111 -3.12 -6.64 1.77
N GLU A 112 -4.13 -7.29 2.34
CA GLU A 112 -4.43 -8.70 2.08
C GLU A 112 -4.81 -8.92 0.61
N TRP A 113 -5.60 -8.01 0.06
CA TRP A 113 -5.98 -7.98 -1.35
C TRP A 113 -4.75 -7.83 -2.27
N LEU A 114 -3.85 -6.88 -1.98
CA LEU A 114 -2.61 -6.71 -2.76
C LEU A 114 -1.68 -7.93 -2.63
N ASP A 115 -1.60 -8.55 -1.46
CA ASP A 115 -0.82 -9.78 -1.30
C ASP A 115 -1.41 -10.97 -2.08
N HIS A 116 -2.73 -10.98 -2.28
CA HIS A 116 -3.42 -12.01 -3.05
C HIS A 116 -3.19 -11.84 -4.55
N TYR A 117 -3.50 -10.66 -5.10
CA TYR A 117 -3.47 -10.40 -6.54
C TYR A 117 -2.09 -9.97 -7.07
N PHE A 118 -1.28 -9.30 -6.23
CA PHE A 118 0.00 -8.69 -6.60
C PHE A 118 1.14 -9.19 -5.70
N ALA A 119 1.13 -10.50 -5.41
CA ALA A 119 2.08 -11.15 -4.51
C ALA A 119 3.54 -10.85 -4.88
N GLY A 120 4.23 -10.12 -4.01
CA GLY A 120 5.64 -9.77 -4.19
C GLY A 120 5.91 -8.73 -5.28
N VAL A 121 4.88 -7.97 -5.72
CA VAL A 121 5.01 -6.91 -6.72
C VAL A 121 5.42 -5.58 -6.10
N PHE A 122 4.79 -5.18 -4.99
CA PHE A 122 5.02 -3.87 -4.38
C PHE A 122 6.04 -3.91 -3.24
N ASP A 123 6.90 -2.90 -3.18
CA ASP A 123 7.87 -2.70 -2.10
C ASP A 123 7.21 -2.05 -0.86
N LYS A 124 6.19 -1.20 -1.09
CA LYS A 124 5.43 -0.51 -0.04
C LYS A 124 4.03 -0.18 -0.53
N LEU A 125 3.08 -0.09 0.40
CA LEU A 125 1.76 0.51 0.23
C LEU A 125 1.69 1.79 1.06
N ILE A 126 1.21 2.87 0.43
CA ILE A 126 1.05 4.20 1.00
C ILE A 126 -0.43 4.56 0.92
N PHE A 127 -0.99 5.01 2.04
CA PHE A 127 -2.34 5.55 2.11
C PHE A 127 -2.28 7.05 2.23
N VAL A 128 -3.17 7.72 1.51
CA VAL A 128 -3.42 9.15 1.58
C VAL A 128 -4.83 9.34 2.08
N ASP A 129 -4.97 9.54 3.39
CA ASP A 129 -6.27 9.59 4.06
C ASP A 129 -6.63 11.05 4.30
N GLU A 130 -7.16 11.70 3.26
CA GLU A 130 -7.57 13.11 3.29
C GLU A 130 -9.03 13.20 2.83
N ASP A 131 -9.88 13.86 3.60
CA ASP A 131 -11.32 13.97 3.31
C ASP A 131 -11.63 14.95 2.17
N ASN A 132 -10.74 15.91 1.93
CA ASN A 132 -10.89 16.95 0.91
C ASN A 132 -10.05 16.63 -0.33
N LEU A 133 -10.65 16.75 -1.52
CA LEU A 133 -9.98 16.47 -2.79
C LEU A 133 -8.72 17.33 -3.03
N GLU A 134 -8.74 18.61 -2.67
CA GLU A 134 -7.58 19.49 -2.83
C GLU A 134 -6.43 19.07 -1.90
N GLN A 135 -6.75 18.68 -0.67
CA GLN A 135 -5.77 18.17 0.30
C GLN A 135 -5.21 16.82 -0.14
N LEU A 136 -6.07 15.94 -0.66
CA LEU A 136 -5.68 14.64 -1.21
C LEU A 136 -4.66 14.79 -2.35
N VAL A 137 -4.94 15.68 -3.30
CA VAL A 137 -4.06 15.96 -4.44
C VAL A 137 -2.75 16.59 -3.97
N ALA A 138 -2.82 17.58 -3.07
CA ALA A 138 -1.64 18.22 -2.49
C ALA A 138 -0.75 17.19 -1.76
N ARG A 139 -1.35 16.27 -0.99
CA ARG A 139 -0.61 15.24 -0.27
C ARG A 139 -0.02 14.18 -1.21
N LYS A 140 -0.74 13.76 -2.26
CA LYS A 140 -0.17 12.88 -3.29
C LYS A 140 1.02 13.54 -4.00
N LYS A 141 0.96 14.86 -4.24
CA LYS A 141 2.07 15.64 -4.80
C LYS A 141 3.29 15.67 -3.88
N GLU A 142 3.10 16.02 -2.60
CA GLU A 142 4.18 16.01 -1.61
C GLU A 142 4.84 14.63 -1.52
N LEU A 143 4.05 13.56 -1.54
CA LEU A 143 4.57 12.19 -1.55
C LEU A 143 5.39 11.88 -2.80
N CYS A 144 4.97 12.40 -3.97
CA CYS A 144 5.75 12.23 -5.20
C CYS A 144 7.13 12.88 -5.09
N ASP A 145 7.20 14.08 -4.49
CA ASP A 145 8.46 14.80 -4.25
C ASP A 145 9.33 14.11 -3.19
N GLU A 146 8.75 13.76 -2.04
CA GLU A 146 9.42 13.08 -0.92
C GLU A 146 10.05 11.75 -1.37
N LEU A 147 9.35 10.99 -2.21
CA LEU A 147 9.75 9.67 -2.69
C LEU A 147 10.56 9.73 -3.99
N LYS A 148 10.82 10.94 -4.52
CA LYS A 148 11.52 11.20 -5.77
C LYS A 148 10.96 10.36 -6.92
N VAL A 149 9.63 10.34 -7.04
CA VAL A 149 8.91 9.57 -8.05
C VAL A 149 9.34 10.03 -9.44
N LYS A 150 9.63 9.08 -10.32
CA LYS A 150 9.95 9.36 -11.73
C LYS A 150 8.83 8.95 -12.68
N ILE A 151 8.04 7.97 -12.28
CA ILE A 151 6.92 7.46 -13.07
C ILE A 151 5.70 7.34 -12.14
N ALA A 152 4.61 7.99 -12.51
CA ALA A 152 3.32 7.86 -11.85
C ALA A 152 2.34 7.13 -12.77
N VAL A 153 1.61 6.15 -12.24
CA VAL A 153 0.68 5.30 -13.00
C VAL A 153 -0.70 5.34 -12.34
N GLY A 154 -1.75 5.54 -13.12
CA GLY A 154 -3.13 5.60 -12.63
C GLY A 154 -4.16 5.60 -13.75
N SER A 155 -5.46 5.64 -13.43
CA SER A 155 -6.54 5.70 -14.43
C SER A 155 -7.34 7.00 -14.41
N ASP A 156 -7.36 7.71 -13.28
CA ASP A 156 -8.00 9.03 -13.17
C ASP A 156 -7.03 10.13 -13.65
N ALA A 157 -7.25 10.62 -14.87
CA ALA A 157 -6.40 11.65 -15.46
C ALA A 157 -6.42 12.97 -14.66
N ALA A 158 -7.59 13.44 -14.23
CA ALA A 158 -7.68 14.71 -13.54
C ALA A 158 -6.89 14.70 -12.23
N MET A 159 -7.04 13.62 -11.45
CA MET A 159 -6.32 13.47 -10.18
C MET A 159 -4.83 13.20 -10.38
N LEU A 160 -4.48 12.25 -11.24
CA LEU A 160 -3.09 11.82 -11.39
C LEU A 160 -2.23 12.93 -12.00
N THR A 161 -2.74 13.62 -13.00
CA THR A 161 -1.97 14.66 -13.71
C THR A 161 -1.68 15.87 -12.81
N GLU A 162 -2.62 16.26 -11.92
CA GLU A 162 -2.35 17.33 -10.95
C GLU A 162 -1.42 16.85 -9.81
N ALA A 163 -1.66 15.64 -9.28
CA ALA A 163 -0.83 15.07 -8.22
C ALA A 163 0.61 14.77 -8.68
N ALA A 164 0.81 14.47 -9.96
CA ALA A 164 2.09 14.10 -10.55
C ALA A 164 2.64 15.19 -11.50
N LYS A 165 2.21 16.45 -11.35
CA LYS A 165 2.57 17.56 -12.23
C LYS A 165 4.08 17.78 -12.40
N ASP A 166 4.85 17.49 -11.35
CA ASP A 166 6.31 17.62 -11.33
C ASP A 166 7.04 16.28 -11.58
N VAL A 167 6.30 15.21 -11.85
CA VAL A 167 6.84 13.88 -12.19
C VAL A 167 7.13 13.83 -13.69
N GLY A 168 8.31 13.30 -14.06
CA GLY A 168 8.77 13.31 -15.44
C GLY A 168 7.91 12.48 -16.41
N HIS A 169 7.29 11.40 -15.94
CA HIS A 169 6.45 10.54 -16.76
C HIS A 169 5.17 10.14 -16.03
N VAL A 170 4.03 10.36 -16.69
CA VAL A 170 2.71 9.95 -16.20
C VAL A 170 2.10 8.97 -17.19
N VAL A 171 1.74 7.78 -16.74
CA VAL A 171 1.13 6.73 -17.56
C VAL A 171 -0.30 6.50 -17.11
N LEU A 172 -1.25 6.88 -17.96
CA LEU A 172 -2.67 6.65 -17.75
C LEU A 172 -3.07 5.30 -18.34
N VAL A 173 -3.52 4.36 -17.53
CA VAL A 173 -3.89 3.00 -17.98
C VAL A 173 -5.39 2.82 -17.87
N GLY A 174 -6.02 2.35 -18.94
CA GLY A 174 -7.45 2.17 -19.01
C GLY A 174 -8.20 3.42 -19.44
N SER A 175 -9.52 3.33 -19.37
CA SER A 175 -10.42 4.43 -19.65
C SER A 175 -11.49 4.46 -18.57
N LEU A 176 -11.48 5.53 -17.76
CA LEU A 176 -12.62 5.84 -16.90
C LEU A 176 -13.61 6.71 -17.67
N PRO A 177 -14.91 6.61 -17.35
CA PRO A 177 -15.96 7.38 -18.03
C PRO A 177 -15.69 8.89 -18.04
N TRP A 178 -15.11 9.41 -16.95
CA TRP A 178 -14.78 10.83 -16.79
C TRP A 178 -13.40 11.24 -17.32
N THR A 179 -12.57 10.29 -17.77
CA THR A 179 -11.21 10.58 -18.27
C THR A 179 -11.23 11.18 -19.70
N LYS A 180 -12.35 11.08 -20.43
CA LYS A 180 -12.46 11.55 -21.83
C LYS A 180 -12.22 13.05 -22.05
N ALA A 181 -12.23 13.88 -21.01
CA ALA A 181 -12.13 15.33 -21.12
C ALA A 181 -10.72 15.93 -20.90
N ALA A 182 -9.73 15.15 -20.46
CA ALA A 182 -8.54 15.70 -19.77
C ALA A 182 -7.20 15.66 -20.55
N VAL A 183 -7.14 15.12 -21.76
CA VAL A 183 -5.89 14.48 -22.26
C VAL A 183 -5.04 15.36 -23.20
N GLU A 184 -5.54 16.47 -23.72
CA GLU A 184 -4.87 17.13 -24.87
C GLU A 184 -3.78 18.16 -24.55
N SER A 185 -3.29 18.33 -23.31
CA SER A 185 -2.48 19.54 -23.02
C SER A 185 -1.28 19.41 -22.09
N GLN A 186 -0.79 18.21 -21.77
CA GLN A 186 0.39 18.10 -20.88
C GLN A 186 1.49 17.18 -21.43
N SER A 187 2.68 17.75 -21.60
CA SER A 187 3.90 17.03 -21.98
C SER A 187 4.25 15.97 -20.93
N GLY A 188 4.59 14.75 -21.35
CA GLY A 188 4.98 13.66 -20.44
C GLY A 188 3.83 12.76 -19.95
N VAL A 189 2.58 13.04 -20.35
CA VAL A 189 1.42 12.17 -20.10
C VAL A 189 1.21 11.22 -21.28
N VAL A 190 1.15 9.92 -21.03
CA VAL A 190 0.85 8.88 -22.02
C VAL A 190 -0.36 8.08 -21.57
N GLN A 191 -1.43 8.09 -22.36
CA GLN A 191 -2.60 7.26 -22.09
C GLN A 191 -2.62 6.01 -22.97
N VAL A 192 -3.00 4.89 -22.37
CA VAL A 192 -3.14 3.57 -23.01
C VAL A 192 -4.39 2.86 -22.53
N ASP A 193 -4.98 2.03 -23.38
CA ASP A 193 -6.27 1.40 -23.09
C ASP A 193 -6.20 0.25 -22.07
N ASN A 194 -5.05 -0.40 -21.93
CA ASN A 194 -4.89 -1.56 -21.06
C ASN A 194 -3.43 -1.79 -20.67
N TRP A 195 -3.21 -2.73 -19.74
CA TRP A 195 -1.88 -3.06 -19.24
C TRP A 195 -0.94 -3.67 -20.31
N SER A 196 -1.46 -4.35 -21.33
CA SER A 196 -0.64 -4.84 -22.43
C SER A 196 0.00 -3.69 -23.22
N ALA A 197 -0.78 -2.66 -23.53
CA ALA A 197 -0.27 -1.44 -24.16
C ALA A 197 0.65 -0.65 -23.19
N ALA A 198 0.33 -0.64 -21.89
CA ALA A 198 1.20 -0.02 -20.88
C ALA A 198 2.59 -0.65 -20.85
N LYS A 199 2.70 -1.96 -21.06
CA LYS A 199 3.99 -2.66 -21.13
C LYS A 199 4.91 -2.05 -22.19
N GLU A 200 4.39 -1.74 -23.37
CA GLU A 200 5.18 -1.13 -24.45
C GLU A 200 5.67 0.27 -24.07
N VAL A 201 4.85 1.04 -23.34
CA VAL A 201 5.26 2.34 -22.79
C VAL A 201 6.40 2.17 -21.80
N PHE A 202 6.30 1.22 -20.87
CA PHE A 202 7.35 0.97 -19.88
C PHE A 202 8.65 0.46 -20.53
N ASP A 203 8.57 -0.36 -21.57
CA ASP A 203 9.75 -0.82 -22.31
C ASP A 203 10.50 0.38 -22.94
N ARG A 204 9.76 1.34 -23.54
CA ARG A 204 10.36 2.60 -24.05
C ARG A 204 10.97 3.45 -22.93
N LEU A 205 10.29 3.59 -21.80
CA LEU A 205 10.79 4.36 -20.66
C LEU A 205 12.06 3.72 -20.05
N ILE A 206 12.16 2.39 -20.05
CA ILE A 206 13.37 1.67 -19.62
C ILE A 206 14.56 2.04 -20.51
N GLU A 207 14.35 2.10 -21.84
CA GLU A 207 15.38 2.49 -22.81
C GLU A 207 15.76 3.96 -22.65
N GLU A 208 14.77 4.85 -22.59
CA GLU A 208 14.96 6.30 -22.43
C GLU A 208 15.75 6.64 -21.15
N LEU A 209 15.41 5.98 -20.04
CA LEU A 209 16.08 6.17 -18.75
C LEU A 209 17.39 5.37 -18.63
N GLY A 210 17.75 4.58 -19.65
CA GLY A 210 18.98 3.78 -19.67
C GLY A 210 19.05 2.73 -18.56
N LEU A 211 17.90 2.19 -18.12
CA LEU A 211 17.83 1.31 -16.96
C LEU A 211 18.30 -0.10 -17.30
N ARG A 212 19.18 -0.63 -16.45
CA ARG A 212 19.66 -2.01 -16.55
C ARG A 212 18.88 -2.91 -15.59
N PRO A 213 18.52 -4.14 -16.00
CA PRO A 213 17.85 -5.07 -15.11
C PRO A 213 18.81 -5.48 -13.99
N LEU A 214 18.31 -5.57 -12.75
CA LEU A 214 19.07 -6.12 -11.65
C LEU A 214 19.15 -7.66 -11.76
N ASP A 215 20.36 -8.21 -11.56
CA ASP A 215 20.61 -9.67 -11.61
C ASP A 215 19.84 -10.45 -10.54
N LYS A 216 19.60 -9.83 -9.38
CA LYS A 216 18.89 -10.43 -8.25
C LYS A 216 17.87 -9.45 -7.68
N VAL A 217 16.60 -9.71 -7.97
CA VAL A 217 15.47 -8.94 -7.46
C VAL A 217 14.72 -9.80 -6.46
N ALA A 218 14.75 -9.40 -5.19
CA ALA A 218 13.89 -10.03 -4.21
C ALA A 218 12.43 -9.67 -4.52
N ALA A 219 11.54 -10.66 -4.37
CA ALA A 219 10.11 -10.40 -4.32
C ALA A 219 9.81 -9.32 -3.27
N GLY A 220 8.84 -8.47 -3.56
CA GLY A 220 8.30 -7.50 -2.61
C GLY A 220 7.88 -8.19 -1.30
N PRO A 221 7.95 -7.49 -0.17
CA PRO A 221 7.51 -8.07 1.10
C PRO A 221 6.01 -8.34 1.07
N ARG A 222 5.57 -9.28 1.92
CA ARG A 222 4.14 -9.49 2.18
C ARG A 222 3.57 -8.29 2.93
N LEU A 223 2.71 -7.51 2.28
CA LEU A 223 2.21 -6.23 2.78
C LEU A 223 1.29 -6.40 4.00
N ALA A 224 0.50 -7.48 4.09
CA ALA A 224 -0.39 -7.77 5.22
C ALA A 224 0.36 -8.12 6.50
N ARG A 225 1.65 -8.52 6.43
CA ARG A 225 2.47 -8.64 7.65
C ARG A 225 2.69 -7.29 8.31
N TYR A 226 2.58 -6.19 7.56
CA TYR A 226 2.69 -4.87 8.12
C TYR A 226 1.44 -4.42 8.87
N THR A 227 0.27 -5.06 8.74
CA THR A 227 -0.91 -4.82 9.59
C THR A 227 -1.01 -5.74 10.79
N ASP A 228 -0.13 -6.73 10.89
CA ASP A 228 -0.10 -7.62 12.06
C ASP A 228 0.30 -6.79 13.29
N ASP A 229 -0.50 -6.83 14.35
CA ASP A 229 -0.08 -6.28 15.64
C ASP A 229 1.13 -7.07 16.17
N LEU A 230 1.43 -8.24 15.60
CA LEU A 230 2.60 -9.03 15.90
C LEU A 230 3.85 -8.64 15.06
N VAL A 231 4.91 -8.22 15.75
CA VAL A 231 6.26 -8.10 15.19
C VAL A 231 7.12 -9.23 15.74
N THR A 232 7.61 -10.11 14.85
CA THR A 232 8.54 -11.17 15.25
C THR A 232 9.99 -10.71 15.11
N VAL A 233 10.71 -10.67 16.23
CA VAL A 233 12.13 -10.32 16.31
C VAL A 233 12.98 -11.54 15.99
N SER A 234 14.04 -11.32 15.22
CA SER A 234 15.06 -12.30 14.91
C SER A 234 16.45 -11.69 15.11
N THR A 235 17.46 -12.54 15.24
CA THR A 235 18.86 -12.12 15.32
C THR A 235 19.44 -11.62 13.98
N ARG A 236 18.68 -11.71 12.88
CA ARG A 236 19.16 -11.34 11.53
C ARG A 236 19.17 -9.84 11.28
N LYS A 237 18.47 -9.05 12.10
CA LYS A 237 18.31 -7.61 11.93
C LYS A 237 18.59 -6.90 13.26
N PRO A 238 19.18 -5.69 13.23
CA PRO A 238 19.45 -4.93 14.44
C PRO A 238 18.15 -4.44 15.10
N ALA A 239 18.20 -4.13 16.39
CA ALA A 239 17.03 -3.62 17.14
C ALA A 239 16.41 -2.37 16.51
N VAL A 240 17.24 -1.42 16.05
CA VAL A 240 16.78 -0.19 15.37
C VAL A 240 15.83 -0.50 14.21
N PHE A 241 16.11 -1.54 13.42
CA PHE A 241 15.24 -1.94 12.31
C PHE A 241 13.81 -2.26 12.77
N TYR A 242 13.67 -3.04 13.84
CA TYR A 242 12.36 -3.40 14.39
C TYR A 242 11.68 -2.22 15.08
N ALA A 243 12.43 -1.38 15.79
CA ALA A 243 11.89 -0.16 16.40
C ALA A 243 11.24 0.76 15.34
N ASN A 244 11.87 0.92 14.18
CA ASN A 244 11.30 1.72 13.10
C ASN A 244 10.04 1.13 12.49
N ILE A 245 9.97 -0.20 12.36
CA ILE A 245 8.75 -0.88 11.92
C ILE A 245 7.61 -0.63 12.92
N ILE A 246 7.88 -0.83 14.20
CA ILE A 246 6.88 -0.65 15.26
C ILE A 246 6.45 0.81 15.36
N ASN A 247 7.37 1.76 15.26
CA ASN A 247 7.04 3.18 15.22
C ASN A 247 6.13 3.52 14.03
N SER A 248 6.43 2.98 12.84
CA SER A 248 5.54 3.13 11.68
C SER A 248 4.15 2.52 11.91
N LYS A 249 4.03 1.43 12.68
CA LYS A 249 2.72 0.86 13.01
C LYS A 249 1.94 1.75 13.99
N PHE A 250 2.62 2.32 14.97
CA PHE A 250 1.99 3.30 15.89
C PHE A 250 1.57 4.57 15.16
N THR A 251 2.42 5.16 14.33
CA THR A 251 2.15 6.48 13.74
C THR A 251 1.37 6.44 12.43
N VAL A 252 1.68 5.50 11.55
CA VAL A 252 1.09 5.44 10.19
C VAL A 252 -0.17 4.57 10.15
N GLN A 253 -0.28 3.59 11.04
CA GLN A 253 -1.42 2.65 11.07
C GLN A 253 -2.31 2.83 12.30
N ASP A 254 -2.06 3.90 13.05
CA ASP A 254 -2.79 4.29 14.26
C ASP A 254 -3.00 3.14 15.25
N GLN A 255 -2.04 2.21 15.33
CA GLN A 255 -2.13 1.10 16.26
C GLN A 255 -1.94 1.61 17.68
N GLU A 256 -2.80 1.17 18.60
CA GLU A 256 -2.63 1.46 20.02
C GLU A 256 -1.67 0.46 20.69
N THR A 257 -1.67 -0.79 20.21
CA THR A 257 -0.87 -1.86 20.79
C THR A 257 -0.13 -2.66 19.73
N ILE A 258 1.11 -3.03 20.04
CA ILE A 258 1.93 -3.94 19.21
C ILE A 258 2.50 -5.05 20.08
N ARG A 259 2.30 -6.30 19.68
CA ARG A 259 2.91 -7.50 20.25
C ARG A 259 4.27 -7.75 19.62
N LEU A 260 5.33 -7.61 20.39
CA LEU A 260 6.68 -7.94 19.98
C LEU A 260 7.06 -9.34 20.47
N GLN A 261 7.21 -10.29 19.56
CA GLN A 261 7.52 -11.68 19.88
C GLN A 261 8.96 -12.04 19.51
N ALA A 262 9.67 -12.73 20.38
CA ALA A 262 11.06 -13.15 20.18
C ALA A 262 11.27 -14.61 20.56
N SER A 263 12.07 -15.32 19.76
CA SER A 263 12.70 -16.58 20.21
C SER A 263 13.74 -16.32 21.29
N GLU A 264 14.13 -17.33 22.04
CA GLU A 264 15.21 -17.26 23.05
C GLU A 264 16.44 -16.51 22.55
N ALA A 265 16.97 -16.87 21.37
CA ALA A 265 18.14 -16.23 20.79
C ALA A 265 17.96 -14.73 20.43
N ALA A 266 16.72 -14.24 20.33
CA ALA A 266 16.38 -12.88 19.92
C ALA A 266 15.83 -12.01 21.07
N ILE A 267 15.80 -12.54 22.31
CA ILE A 267 15.28 -11.83 23.49
C ILE A 267 16.02 -10.50 23.70
N THR A 268 17.34 -10.51 23.67
CA THR A 268 18.15 -9.30 23.86
C THR A 268 17.82 -8.23 22.83
N THR A 269 17.65 -8.63 21.57
CA THR A 269 17.23 -7.71 20.50
C THR A 269 15.84 -7.14 20.77
N ALA A 270 14.89 -7.95 21.23
CA ALA A 270 13.53 -7.48 21.54
C ALA A 270 13.50 -6.50 22.72
N ILE A 271 14.32 -6.70 23.74
CA ILE A 271 14.46 -5.76 24.86
C ILE A 271 15.06 -4.44 24.36
N GLN A 272 16.10 -4.50 23.54
CA GLN A 272 16.68 -3.30 22.92
C GLN A 272 15.66 -2.54 22.08
N VAL A 273 14.80 -3.23 21.34
CA VAL A 273 13.71 -2.59 20.56
C VAL A 273 12.75 -1.84 21.48
N ALA A 274 12.28 -2.49 22.55
CA ALA A 274 11.37 -1.87 23.51
C ALA A 274 12.00 -0.65 24.19
N GLU A 275 13.28 -0.73 24.56
CA GLU A 275 14.01 0.40 25.16
C GLU A 275 14.22 1.55 24.19
N ILE A 276 14.56 1.30 22.92
CA ILE A 276 14.66 2.35 21.90
C ILE A 276 13.33 3.10 21.76
N LEU A 277 12.22 2.37 21.67
CA LEU A 277 10.88 2.97 21.54
C LEU A 277 10.47 3.74 22.80
N ARG A 278 10.85 3.25 23.99
CA ARG A 278 10.64 3.94 25.27
C ARG A 278 11.45 5.24 25.34
N MET A 279 12.73 5.21 24.98
CA MET A 279 13.61 6.38 24.96
C MET A 279 13.15 7.44 23.95
N GLN A 280 12.54 7.01 22.86
CA GLN A 280 11.92 7.90 21.86
C GLN A 280 10.51 8.40 22.28
N ASN A 281 10.01 7.97 23.43
CA ASN A 281 8.66 8.25 23.91
C ASN A 281 7.54 7.81 22.95
N ASN A 282 7.80 6.78 22.13
CA ASN A 282 6.83 6.25 21.18
C ASN A 282 5.89 5.23 21.84
N SER A 283 6.40 4.43 22.77
CA SER A 283 5.62 3.38 23.45
C SER A 283 6.17 3.00 24.81
N THR A 284 5.31 2.40 25.65
CA THR A 284 5.69 1.74 26.90
C THR A 284 5.42 0.25 26.83
N THR A 285 6.18 -0.56 27.57
CA THR A 285 5.88 -2.00 27.67
C THR A 285 4.76 -2.20 28.69
N ALA A 286 3.57 -2.55 28.22
CA ALA A 286 2.38 -2.76 29.06
C ALA A 286 2.32 -4.18 29.65
N LYS A 287 2.90 -5.18 28.96
CA LYS A 287 2.87 -6.58 29.42
C LYS A 287 4.08 -7.36 28.92
N ILE A 288 4.60 -8.26 29.74
CA ILE A 288 5.63 -9.25 29.36
C ILE A 288 5.06 -10.63 29.64
N THR A 289 5.09 -11.51 28.65
CA THR A 289 4.65 -12.91 28.80
C THR A 289 5.64 -13.87 28.15
N THR A 290 5.69 -15.08 28.68
CA THR A 290 6.35 -16.20 28.04
C THR A 290 5.28 -17.13 27.47
N ARG A 291 5.44 -17.49 26.19
CA ARG A 291 4.58 -18.42 25.47
C ARG A 291 5.42 -19.58 24.98
N TYR A 292 4.77 -20.69 24.63
CA TYR A 292 5.42 -21.83 23.99
C TYR A 292 4.90 -21.95 22.56
N SER A 293 5.80 -22.03 21.59
CA SER A 293 5.45 -22.28 20.19
C SER A 293 5.92 -23.66 19.77
N LEU A 294 5.11 -24.39 18.99
CA LEU A 294 5.49 -25.72 18.52
C LEU A 294 6.49 -25.57 17.37
N ASN A 295 7.75 -25.93 17.59
CA ASN A 295 8.74 -26.00 16.52
C ASN A 295 8.73 -27.42 15.95
N ARG A 296 8.45 -27.58 14.65
CA ARG A 296 8.41 -28.88 13.98
C ARG A 296 9.69 -29.08 13.15
N PRO A 297 10.60 -29.96 13.58
CA PRO A 297 11.62 -30.51 12.68
C PRO A 297 10.95 -31.25 11.52
N LYS A 298 11.58 -31.27 10.35
CA LYS A 298 11.03 -31.95 9.15
C LYS A 298 10.79 -33.46 9.33
N GLU A 299 11.39 -34.12 10.34
CA GLU A 299 11.37 -35.59 10.43
C GLU A 299 11.06 -36.20 11.81
N ARG A 300 10.93 -35.41 12.89
CA ARG A 300 10.61 -35.95 14.23
C ARG A 300 9.72 -34.98 14.98
N GLY A 301 8.73 -35.52 15.70
CA GLY A 301 7.65 -34.78 16.38
C GLY A 301 8.09 -33.45 17.00
N GLY A 302 7.27 -32.42 16.82
CA GLY A 302 7.62 -31.06 17.22
C GLY A 302 7.77 -30.90 18.73
N TYR A 303 8.72 -30.06 19.15
CA TYR A 303 8.93 -29.70 20.54
C TYR A 303 8.56 -28.23 20.78
N ARG A 304 8.11 -27.92 22.00
CA ARG A 304 7.72 -26.55 22.38
C ARG A 304 8.97 -25.72 22.64
N VAL A 305 9.13 -24.62 21.90
CA VAL A 305 10.19 -23.64 22.09
C VAL A 305 9.62 -22.42 22.81
N PRO A 306 10.22 -21.99 23.94
CA PRO A 306 9.79 -20.79 24.63
C PRO A 306 10.01 -19.56 23.75
N LYS A 307 9.02 -18.67 23.76
CA LYS A 307 9.06 -17.36 23.13
C LYS A 307 8.68 -16.32 24.16
N MET A 308 9.38 -15.20 24.13
CA MET A 308 9.00 -14.01 24.88
C MET A 308 8.07 -13.16 24.02
N GLU A 309 7.03 -12.61 24.62
CA GLU A 309 6.11 -11.67 23.98
C GLU A 309 5.98 -10.44 24.87
N LEU A 310 6.33 -9.26 24.32
CA LEU A 310 6.16 -7.96 24.92
C LEU A 310 4.97 -7.28 24.27
N VAL A 311 4.02 -6.77 25.04
CA VAL A 311 2.95 -5.90 24.53
C VAL A 311 3.42 -4.47 24.73
N LEU A 312 3.61 -3.76 23.63
CA LEU A 312 3.99 -2.36 23.58
C LEU A 312 2.72 -1.53 23.37
N GLN A 313 2.45 -0.61 24.29
CA GLN A 313 1.35 0.35 24.21
C GLN A 313 1.88 1.68 23.71
N ARG A 314 1.25 2.25 22.68
CA ARG A 314 1.55 3.59 22.19
C ARG A 314 1.40 4.63 23.31
N VAL A 315 2.32 5.57 23.38
CA VAL A 315 2.19 6.72 24.28
C VAL A 315 1.33 7.76 23.59
N SER A 316 0.20 8.13 24.19
CA SER A 316 -0.62 9.23 23.69
C SER A 316 0.15 10.55 23.89
N HIS A 317 0.45 11.24 22.80
CA HIS A 317 0.90 12.63 22.90
C HIS A 317 -0.31 13.47 23.29
N LYS A 318 -0.33 13.98 24.54
CA LYS A 318 -1.22 15.09 24.85
C LYS A 318 -0.81 16.25 23.95
N ALA A 319 -1.73 16.70 23.10
CA ALA A 319 -1.64 17.97 22.40
C ALA A 319 -1.55 19.13 23.40
#